data_AF-A0A960SPG1-F1
#
_entry.id   AF-A0A960SPG1-F1
#
_cell.length_a   1.000
_cell.length_b   1.000
_cell.length_c   1.000
_cell.angle_alpha   90.00
_cell.angle_beta   90.00
_cell.angle_gamma   90.00
#
_symmetry.space_group_name_H-M   'P 1'
#
loop_
_entity.id
_entity.type
_entity.pdbx_description
1 polymer ?
#
loop_
_entity_poly.entity_id
_entity_poly.type
_entity_poly.pdbx_seq_one_letter_code
_entity_poly.pdbx_strand_id
1 'polypeptide(L)'
;VWFWGLAAVISLALAWGRHAPFYQIVYALPYFSTIRNPIKFLHPFSLALVILFAYGLDAFWRMYADQAASTAGGLKAAIAGWWRKAAVAERRWFSGLGLGSGVCLLLWLMYGSSRGSLRTHLMQVVPTDEKTADLMARHSTSEAGWSVLLLLLTGVCLLLVASRILSGARARWAAALLGLLVAGDLLRANHPWVTYLDFADKYTPNGLTRFLGEHPEQHRVRLLPAGADGLWAQPELFEPLRQAGLIQYVQILLQLYSGDWLQHGFRYYNVQSLDVVQEPRVTAENALYRQAFKNRGIEGEFRMWELTNTRYLFALGGDVVTILNQLLDPARQRLHVRLPFTVEQTTAGGPITVKTNAVGPFAVIEFTGALPRAALYSQWQVQTNDAVTLQQLADPLWEPHRSVIVAEAPPVAPAPPPSTSAAVSPGSVEFVSYAPKRVVLKAEAVQPSVLLLNDKHDPDWQVMVDGRPAPLLRCNFLMRGVFLDAGAHEVEFQYRPSTGPLLVSLLALALALALAGMVVAEARRRRGSLPGASSAGS
;
A
#
# COMPACT_ATOMS: atom_id res chain seq x y z
N VAL A 1 13.25 -21.30 -26.38
CA VAL A 1 12.62 -22.17 -25.37
C VAL A 1 13.47 -22.30 -24.10
N TRP A 2 14.71 -22.81 -24.16
CA TRP A 2 15.55 -23.05 -22.96
C TRP A 2 15.75 -21.86 -22.02
N PHE A 3 16.11 -20.69 -22.56
CA PHE A 3 16.26 -19.46 -21.76
C PHE A 3 14.98 -19.15 -20.96
N TRP A 4 13.83 -19.11 -21.63
CA TRP A 4 12.54 -18.82 -20.98
C TRP A 4 12.09 -19.94 -20.04
N GLY A 5 12.38 -21.19 -20.36
CA GLY A 5 12.14 -22.32 -19.45
C GLY A 5 12.92 -22.20 -18.15
N LEU A 6 14.22 -21.91 -18.26
CA LEU A 6 15.07 -21.67 -17.08
C LEU A 6 14.62 -20.43 -16.30
N ALA A 7 14.31 -19.33 -17.00
CA ALA A 7 13.80 -18.12 -16.38
C ALA A 7 12.50 -18.37 -15.61
N ALA A 8 11.56 -19.15 -16.17
CA ALA A 8 10.33 -19.53 -15.49
C ALA A 8 10.62 -20.35 -14.22
N VAL A 9 11.44 -21.39 -14.31
CA VAL A 9 11.78 -22.25 -13.16
C VAL A 9 12.48 -21.45 -12.06
N ILE A 10 13.51 -20.66 -12.40
CA ILE A 10 14.24 -19.84 -11.43
C ILE A 10 13.31 -18.80 -10.79
N SER A 11 12.50 -18.09 -11.59
CA SER A 11 11.59 -17.06 -11.09
C SER A 11 10.54 -17.64 -10.16
N LEU A 12 9.95 -18.78 -10.50
CA LEU A 12 9.00 -19.48 -9.63
C LEU A 12 9.67 -19.92 -8.33
N ALA A 13 10.89 -20.44 -8.41
CA ALA A 13 11.64 -20.87 -7.23
C ALA A 13 11.97 -19.69 -6.30
N LEU A 14 12.36 -18.53 -6.86
CA LEU A 14 12.58 -17.30 -6.11
C LEU A 14 11.28 -16.73 -5.52
N ALA A 15 10.13 -16.96 -6.15
CA ALA A 15 8.84 -16.47 -5.67
C ALA A 15 8.43 -17.06 -4.31
N TRP A 16 8.95 -18.24 -3.94
CA TRP A 16 8.75 -18.83 -2.61
C TRP A 16 9.46 -18.08 -1.47
N GLY A 17 10.43 -17.21 -1.78
CA GLY A 17 11.09 -16.37 -0.79
C GLY A 17 11.70 -17.18 0.35
N ARG A 18 11.41 -16.81 1.60
CA ARG A 18 11.90 -17.50 2.81
C ARG A 18 11.58 -19.00 2.88
N HIS A 19 10.60 -19.48 2.11
CA HIS A 19 10.22 -20.89 2.07
C HIS A 19 11.09 -21.70 1.09
N ALA A 20 11.90 -21.04 0.26
CA ALA A 20 12.91 -21.67 -0.56
C ALA A 20 14.26 -21.70 0.19
N PRO A 21 14.89 -22.87 0.38
CA PRO A 21 16.09 -23.02 1.22
C PRO A 21 17.29 -22.20 0.72
N PHE A 22 17.37 -21.94 -0.59
CA PHE A 22 18.45 -21.16 -1.21
C PHE A 22 18.22 -19.64 -1.15
N TYR A 23 17.01 -19.17 -0.80
CA TYR A 23 16.68 -17.75 -0.93
C TYR A 23 17.47 -16.86 0.03
N GLN A 24 17.91 -17.37 1.18
CA GLN A 24 18.74 -16.61 2.11
C GLN A 24 20.08 -16.17 1.48
N ILE A 25 20.67 -17.02 0.64
CA ILE A 25 21.89 -16.71 -0.11
C ILE A 25 21.62 -15.58 -1.10
N VAL A 26 20.51 -15.68 -1.84
CA VAL A 26 20.08 -14.66 -2.80
C VAL A 26 19.76 -13.34 -2.10
N TYR A 27 19.11 -13.39 -0.94
CA TYR A 27 18.75 -12.22 -0.14
C TYR A 27 19.97 -11.48 0.42
N ALA A 28 21.06 -12.21 0.71
CA ALA A 28 22.33 -11.63 1.16
C ALA A 28 23.09 -10.89 0.05
N LEU A 29 22.73 -11.08 -1.23
CA LEU A 29 23.33 -10.34 -2.32
C LEU A 29 23.00 -8.85 -2.22
N PRO A 30 23.92 -7.96 -2.66
CA PRO A 30 23.65 -6.52 -2.71
C PRO A 30 22.33 -6.21 -3.41
N TYR A 31 21.56 -5.27 -2.85
CA TYR A 31 20.24 -4.82 -3.32
C TYR A 31 19.09 -5.83 -3.27
N PHE A 32 19.32 -7.14 -3.20
CA PHE A 32 18.23 -8.13 -3.10
C PHE A 32 17.43 -7.98 -1.81
N SER A 33 18.07 -7.53 -0.73
CA SER A 33 17.40 -7.16 0.52
C SER A 33 16.40 -5.99 0.38
N THR A 34 16.44 -5.23 -0.72
CA THR A 34 15.45 -4.19 -1.00
C THR A 34 14.15 -4.73 -1.63
N ILE A 35 14.14 -5.95 -2.15
CA ILE A 35 12.95 -6.58 -2.74
C ILE A 35 12.01 -7.03 -1.62
N ARG A 36 11.00 -6.18 -1.34
CA ARG A 36 10.07 -6.34 -0.20
C ARG A 36 9.24 -7.62 -0.24
N ASN A 37 8.86 -8.09 -1.43
CA ASN A 37 7.96 -9.22 -1.58
C ASN A 37 8.50 -10.19 -2.63
N PRO A 38 9.07 -11.34 -2.21
CA PRO A 38 9.59 -12.35 -3.13
C PRO A 38 8.55 -12.81 -4.15
N ILE A 39 7.25 -12.77 -3.82
CA ILE A 39 6.17 -13.11 -4.76
C ILE A 39 6.22 -12.29 -6.06
N LYS A 40 6.90 -11.13 -6.07
CA LYS A 40 7.13 -10.33 -7.29
C LYS A 40 7.92 -11.07 -8.36
N PHE A 41 8.66 -12.12 -8.03
CA PHE A 41 9.26 -13.01 -9.03
C PHE A 41 8.20 -13.78 -9.84
N LEU A 42 6.92 -13.75 -9.44
CA LEU A 42 5.84 -14.18 -10.33
C LEU A 42 5.71 -13.30 -11.58
N HIS A 43 6.12 -12.02 -11.55
CA HIS A 43 6.09 -11.18 -12.76
C HIS A 43 6.99 -11.71 -13.89
N PRO A 44 8.31 -11.93 -13.67
CA PRO A 44 9.16 -12.54 -14.69
C PRO A 44 8.75 -13.99 -15.01
N PHE A 45 8.22 -14.75 -14.04
CA PHE A 45 7.64 -16.06 -14.31
C PHE A 45 6.47 -15.98 -15.30
N SER A 46 5.49 -15.10 -15.06
CA SER A 46 4.33 -14.91 -15.95
C SER A 46 4.77 -14.46 -17.34
N LEU A 47 5.73 -13.55 -17.44
CA LEU A 47 6.31 -13.14 -18.73
C LEU A 47 6.92 -14.33 -19.48
N ALA A 48 7.75 -15.12 -18.79
CA ALA A 48 8.36 -16.31 -19.37
C ALA A 48 7.31 -17.33 -19.81
N LEU A 49 6.27 -17.53 -19.00
CA LEU A 49 5.17 -18.44 -19.28
C LEU A 49 4.37 -18.03 -20.52
N VAL A 50 4.05 -16.74 -20.68
CA VAL A 50 3.35 -16.22 -21.88
C VAL A 50 4.18 -16.43 -23.14
N ILE A 51 5.50 -16.23 -23.07
CA ILE A 51 6.40 -16.45 -24.22
C ILE A 51 6.53 -17.94 -24.55
N LEU A 52 6.65 -18.80 -23.55
CA LEU A 52 6.66 -20.26 -23.73
C LEU A 52 5.34 -20.76 -24.31
N PHE A 53 4.21 -20.23 -23.83
CA PHE A 53 2.88 -20.49 -24.38
C PHE A 53 2.81 -20.09 -25.85
N ALA A 54 3.29 -18.90 -26.23
CA ALA A 54 3.31 -18.45 -27.62
C ALA A 54 4.14 -19.38 -28.52
N TYR A 55 5.32 -19.83 -28.07
CA TYR A 55 6.11 -20.83 -28.81
C TYR A 55 5.39 -22.17 -28.93
N GLY A 56 4.75 -22.64 -27.85
CA GLY A 56 3.98 -23.87 -27.86
C GLY A 56 2.80 -23.81 -28.82
N LEU A 57 2.08 -22.69 -28.82
CA LEU A 57 0.95 -22.45 -29.69
C LEU A 57 1.38 -22.35 -31.16
N ASP A 58 2.43 -21.59 -31.50
CA ASP A 58 2.97 -21.49 -32.87
C ASP A 58 3.41 -22.87 -33.40
N ALA A 59 4.13 -23.64 -32.58
CA ALA A 59 4.55 -25.00 -32.95
C ALA A 59 3.33 -25.92 -33.18
N PHE A 60 2.35 -25.89 -32.27
CA PHE A 60 1.12 -26.67 -32.39
C PHE A 60 0.32 -26.27 -33.65
N TRP A 61 0.24 -24.97 -33.94
CA TRP A 61 -0.50 -24.44 -35.08
C TRP A 61 0.10 -24.91 -36.41
N ARG A 62 1.42 -24.80 -36.58
CA ARG A 62 2.11 -25.27 -37.78
C ARG A 62 1.99 -26.78 -37.97
N MET A 63 1.96 -27.53 -36.88
CA MET A 63 1.88 -28.99 -36.91
C MET A 63 0.51 -29.49 -37.36
N TYR A 64 -0.57 -28.83 -36.95
CA TYR A 64 -1.92 -29.35 -37.15
C TYR A 64 -2.88 -28.41 -37.88
N ALA A 65 -2.85 -27.12 -37.58
CA ALA A 65 -3.83 -26.17 -38.07
C ALA A 65 -3.57 -25.75 -39.52
N ASP A 66 -2.32 -25.58 -39.94
CA ASP A 66 -1.98 -25.13 -41.30
C ASP A 66 -2.12 -26.23 -42.37
N GLN A 67 -2.22 -27.51 -41.96
CA GLN A 67 -2.32 -28.62 -42.90
C GLN A 67 -3.76 -28.79 -43.41
N ALA A 68 -3.90 -28.95 -44.74
CA ALA A 68 -5.18 -29.19 -45.38
C ALA A 68 -5.86 -30.46 -44.87
N ALA A 69 -7.16 -30.38 -44.61
CA ALA A 69 -7.95 -31.49 -44.11
C ALA A 69 -8.31 -32.50 -45.23
N SER A 70 -8.10 -33.79 -44.99
CA SER A 70 -8.72 -34.85 -45.79
C SER A 70 -9.95 -35.37 -45.04
N THR A 71 -11.09 -34.68 -45.15
CA THR A 71 -12.33 -35.07 -44.44
C THR A 71 -13.06 -36.20 -45.17
N ALA A 72 -12.42 -37.35 -45.32
CA ALA A 72 -13.11 -38.59 -45.66
C ALA A 72 -13.41 -39.34 -44.34
N GLY A 73 -14.56 -39.03 -43.73
CA GLY A 73 -15.03 -39.64 -42.48
C GLY A 73 -15.39 -38.61 -41.40
N GLY A 74 -16.53 -38.81 -40.72
CA GLY A 74 -17.04 -37.89 -39.68
C GLY A 74 -16.16 -37.77 -38.42
N LEU A 75 -16.61 -36.98 -37.43
CA LEU A 75 -15.88 -36.62 -36.20
C LEU A 75 -15.15 -37.81 -35.52
N LYS A 76 -15.86 -38.91 -35.26
CA LYS A 76 -15.30 -40.10 -34.60
C LYS A 76 -14.16 -40.74 -35.42
N ALA A 77 -14.32 -40.80 -36.75
CA ALA A 77 -13.33 -41.40 -37.64
C ALA A 77 -12.06 -40.54 -37.72
N ALA A 78 -12.21 -39.21 -37.77
CA ALA A 78 -11.10 -38.27 -37.77
C ALA A 78 -10.26 -38.37 -36.48
N ILE A 79 -10.91 -38.36 -35.31
CA ILE A 79 -10.21 -38.49 -34.02
C ILE A 79 -9.53 -39.85 -33.90
N ALA A 80 -10.23 -40.96 -34.21
CA ALA A 80 -9.65 -42.30 -34.13
C ALA A 80 -8.52 -42.52 -35.16
N GLY A 81 -8.61 -41.86 -36.32
CA GLY A 81 -7.58 -41.87 -37.35
C GLY A 81 -6.33 -41.11 -36.90
N TRP A 82 -6.51 -39.92 -36.33
CA TRP A 82 -5.41 -39.15 -35.72
C TRP A 82 -4.75 -39.94 -34.58
N TRP A 83 -5.52 -40.49 -33.64
CA TRP A 83 -4.97 -41.22 -32.49
C TRP A 83 -4.07 -42.41 -32.90
N ARG A 84 -4.42 -43.11 -33.98
CA ARG A 84 -3.59 -44.20 -34.51
C ARG A 84 -2.27 -43.71 -35.09
N LYS A 85 -2.27 -42.57 -35.78
CA LYS A 85 -1.10 -42.00 -36.46
C LYS A 85 -0.25 -41.09 -35.58
N ALA A 86 -0.81 -40.55 -34.50
CA ALA A 86 -0.15 -39.64 -33.59
C ALA A 86 1.08 -40.28 -32.93
N ALA A 87 2.12 -39.47 -32.74
CA ALA A 87 3.33 -39.91 -32.05
C ALA A 87 3.02 -40.28 -30.59
N VAL A 88 3.86 -41.13 -29.99
CA VAL A 88 3.68 -41.58 -28.61
C VAL A 88 3.60 -40.41 -27.63
N ALA A 89 4.44 -39.38 -27.82
CA ALA A 89 4.44 -38.18 -26.98
C ALA A 89 3.12 -37.40 -27.07
N GLU A 90 2.56 -37.24 -28.26
CA GLU A 90 1.29 -36.55 -28.49
C GLU A 90 0.13 -37.28 -27.82
N ARG A 91 0.06 -38.61 -28.00
CA ARG A 91 -0.93 -39.45 -27.32
C ARG A 91 -0.83 -39.31 -25.81
N ARG A 92 0.38 -39.36 -25.25
CA ARG A 92 0.59 -39.19 -23.81
C ARG A 92 0.14 -37.82 -23.33
N TRP A 93 0.41 -36.77 -24.10
CA TRP A 93 -0.01 -35.42 -23.76
C TRP A 93 -1.54 -35.28 -23.72
N PHE A 94 -2.25 -35.74 -24.75
CA PHE A 94 -3.71 -35.70 -24.78
C PHE A 94 -4.37 -36.67 -23.78
N SER A 95 -3.80 -37.86 -23.56
CA SER A 95 -4.25 -38.75 -22.48
C SER A 95 -4.06 -38.11 -21.11
N GLY A 96 -2.92 -37.44 -20.88
CA GLY A 96 -2.64 -36.71 -19.64
C GLY A 96 -3.60 -35.54 -19.45
N LEU A 97 -3.89 -34.77 -20.49
CA LEU A 97 -4.87 -33.69 -20.46
C LEU A 97 -6.28 -34.22 -20.15
N GLY A 98 -6.69 -35.32 -20.79
CA GLY A 98 -7.99 -35.96 -20.53
C GLY A 98 -8.10 -36.50 -19.10
N LEU A 99 -7.09 -37.22 -18.62
CA LEU A 99 -7.04 -37.73 -17.25
C LEU A 99 -7.05 -36.58 -16.24
N GLY A 100 -6.20 -35.57 -16.43
CA GLY A 100 -6.13 -34.39 -15.57
C GLY A 100 -7.46 -33.65 -15.51
N SER A 101 -8.11 -33.45 -16.65
CA SER A 101 -9.44 -32.81 -16.71
C SER A 101 -10.51 -33.65 -15.99
N GLY A 102 -10.44 -34.98 -16.12
CA GLY A 102 -11.32 -35.89 -15.38
C GLY A 102 -11.10 -35.82 -13.87
N VAL A 103 -9.86 -35.76 -13.40
CA VAL A 103 -9.53 -35.56 -11.99
C VAL A 103 -10.04 -34.21 -11.50
N CYS A 104 -9.85 -33.13 -12.27
CA CYS A 104 -10.38 -31.81 -11.92
C CYS A 104 -11.90 -31.80 -11.82
N LEU A 105 -12.61 -32.49 -12.73
CA LEU A 105 -14.06 -32.64 -12.68
C LEU A 105 -14.50 -33.39 -11.42
N LEU A 106 -13.85 -34.51 -11.09
CA LEU A 106 -14.14 -35.27 -9.86
C LEU A 106 -13.91 -34.42 -8.60
N LEU A 107 -12.78 -33.71 -8.53
CA LEU A 107 -12.46 -32.83 -7.40
C LEU A 107 -13.49 -31.70 -7.27
N TRP A 108 -13.94 -31.11 -8.37
CA TRP A 108 -14.99 -30.11 -8.34
C TRP A 108 -16.33 -30.68 -7.84
N LEU A 109 -16.73 -31.87 -8.29
CA LEU A 109 -17.95 -32.52 -7.80
C LEU A 109 -17.86 -32.84 -6.30
N MET A 110 -16.71 -33.33 -5.82
CA MET A 110 -16.44 -33.55 -4.39
C MET A 110 -16.45 -32.23 -3.59
N TYR A 111 -15.91 -31.16 -4.17
CA TYR A 111 -15.94 -29.84 -3.54
C TYR A 111 -17.36 -29.28 -3.47
N GLY A 112 -18.14 -29.43 -4.54
CA GLY A 112 -19.55 -29.04 -4.61
C GLY A 112 -20.43 -29.78 -3.62
N SER A 113 -20.22 -31.09 -3.42
CA SER A 113 -20.96 -31.87 -2.41
C SER A 113 -20.65 -31.42 -0.98
N SER A 114 -19.45 -30.86 -0.75
CA SER A 114 -19.00 -30.34 0.54
C SER A 114 -19.45 -28.90 0.82
N ARG A 115 -20.28 -28.30 -0.06
CA ARG A 115 -20.68 -26.88 0.07
C ARG A 115 -21.42 -26.59 1.37
N GLY A 116 -22.27 -27.49 1.85
CA GLY A 116 -22.98 -27.33 3.12
C GLY A 116 -22.01 -27.26 4.30
N SER A 117 -21.02 -28.15 4.33
CA SER A 117 -19.96 -28.15 5.33
C SER A 117 -19.10 -26.89 5.27
N LEU A 118 -18.77 -26.41 4.06
CA LEU A 118 -18.06 -25.15 3.88
C LEU A 118 -18.85 -23.97 4.43
N ARG A 119 -20.16 -23.89 4.18
CA ARG A 119 -21.04 -22.86 4.73
C ARG A 119 -21.02 -22.87 6.27
N THR A 120 -21.20 -24.04 6.88
CA THR A 120 -21.15 -24.18 8.35
C THR A 120 -19.80 -23.76 8.91
N HIS A 121 -18.70 -24.16 8.25
CA HIS A 121 -17.37 -23.75 8.66
C HIS A 121 -17.17 -22.24 8.55
N LEU A 122 -17.61 -21.61 7.44
CA LEU A 122 -17.53 -20.16 7.25
C LEU A 122 -18.26 -19.39 8.34
N MET A 123 -19.44 -19.86 8.78
CA MET A 123 -20.15 -19.25 9.91
C MET A 123 -19.41 -19.35 11.25
N GLN A 124 -18.49 -20.31 11.40
CA GLN A 124 -17.67 -20.47 12.61
C GLN A 124 -16.41 -19.60 12.57
N VAL A 125 -15.79 -19.44 11.40
CA VAL A 125 -14.50 -18.76 11.27
C VAL A 125 -14.60 -17.30 10.82
N VAL A 126 -15.74 -16.90 10.22
CA VAL A 126 -15.99 -15.54 9.75
C VAL A 126 -17.26 -15.00 10.42
N PRO A 127 -17.23 -13.79 11.00
CA PRO A 127 -18.40 -13.15 11.61
C PRO A 127 -19.37 -12.67 10.52
N THR A 128 -20.08 -13.61 9.90
CA THR A 128 -21.04 -13.40 8.81
C THR A 128 -22.34 -14.16 9.09
N ASP A 129 -23.45 -13.63 8.60
CA ASP A 129 -24.75 -14.28 8.65
C ASP A 129 -24.84 -15.46 7.65
N GLU A 130 -25.84 -16.33 7.85
CA GLU A 130 -26.00 -17.54 7.03
C GLU A 130 -26.14 -17.22 5.53
N LYS A 131 -26.81 -16.13 5.18
CA LYS A 131 -27.01 -15.74 3.78
C LYS A 131 -25.68 -15.38 3.11
N THR A 132 -24.85 -14.59 3.80
CA THR A 132 -23.51 -14.23 3.31
C THR A 132 -22.60 -15.45 3.22
N ALA A 133 -22.60 -16.33 4.23
CA ALA A 133 -21.81 -17.56 4.20
C ALA A 133 -22.23 -18.51 3.06
N ASP A 134 -23.53 -18.64 2.78
CA ASP A 134 -24.02 -19.43 1.65
C ASP A 134 -23.63 -18.83 0.29
N LEU A 135 -23.68 -17.50 0.16
CA LEU A 135 -23.21 -16.81 -1.05
C LEU A 135 -21.72 -17.03 -1.29
N MET A 136 -20.89 -16.92 -0.25
CA MET A 136 -19.45 -17.19 -0.34
C MET A 136 -19.17 -18.64 -0.78
N ALA A 137 -19.85 -19.61 -0.15
CA ALA A 137 -19.70 -21.01 -0.49
C ALA A 137 -20.18 -21.33 -1.92
N ARG A 138 -21.31 -20.75 -2.36
CA ARG A 138 -21.82 -20.84 -3.75
C ARG A 138 -20.82 -20.27 -4.75
N HIS A 139 -20.33 -19.08 -4.47
CA HIS A 139 -19.44 -18.38 -5.36
C HIS A 139 -18.14 -19.18 -5.57
N SER A 140 -17.52 -19.63 -4.47
CA SER A 140 -16.28 -20.41 -4.53
C SER A 140 -16.43 -21.72 -5.33
N THR A 141 -17.49 -22.50 -5.09
CA THR A 141 -17.71 -23.75 -5.84
C THR A 141 -18.08 -23.49 -7.29
N SER A 142 -18.76 -22.38 -7.59
CA SER A 142 -19.08 -21.98 -8.96
C SER A 142 -17.83 -21.59 -9.74
N GLU A 143 -16.93 -20.78 -9.17
CA GLU A 143 -15.68 -20.38 -9.83
C GLU A 143 -14.82 -21.59 -10.19
N ALA A 144 -14.68 -22.56 -9.28
CA ALA A 144 -13.98 -23.81 -9.56
C ALA A 144 -14.61 -24.56 -10.75
N GLY A 145 -15.95 -24.59 -10.84
CA GLY A 145 -16.67 -25.24 -11.93
C GLY A 145 -16.43 -24.58 -13.28
N TRP A 146 -16.38 -23.25 -13.32
CA TRP A 146 -16.05 -22.50 -14.54
C TRP A 146 -14.64 -22.80 -15.03
N SER A 147 -13.65 -22.88 -14.15
CA SER A 147 -12.28 -23.26 -14.51
C SER A 147 -12.22 -24.67 -15.11
N VAL A 148 -12.96 -25.64 -14.54
CA VAL A 148 -13.05 -27.00 -15.08
C VAL A 148 -13.71 -27.01 -16.47
N LEU A 149 -14.81 -26.27 -16.64
CA LEU A 149 -15.51 -26.17 -17.91
C LEU A 149 -14.61 -25.57 -19.00
N LEU A 150 -13.91 -24.47 -18.71
CA LEU A 150 -13.02 -23.80 -19.67
C LEU A 150 -11.83 -24.69 -20.04
N LEU A 151 -11.26 -25.43 -19.08
CA LEU A 151 -10.23 -26.43 -19.34
C LEU A 151 -10.72 -27.53 -20.29
N LEU A 152 -11.91 -28.09 -20.04
CA LEU A 152 -12.52 -29.12 -20.89
C LEU A 152 -12.77 -28.60 -22.31
N LEU A 153 -13.38 -27.43 -22.45
CA LEU A 153 -13.66 -26.81 -23.76
C LEU A 153 -12.37 -26.53 -24.53
N THR A 154 -11.33 -26.07 -23.84
CA THR A 154 -10.00 -25.85 -24.43
C THR A 154 -9.40 -27.17 -24.92
N GLY A 155 -9.44 -28.23 -24.09
CA GLY A 155 -8.94 -29.55 -24.47
C GLY A 155 -9.68 -30.15 -25.67
N VAL A 156 -11.01 -29.98 -25.74
CA VAL A 156 -11.81 -30.38 -26.90
C VAL A 156 -11.40 -29.59 -28.14
N CYS A 157 -11.26 -28.26 -28.05
CA CYS A 157 -10.86 -27.44 -29.19
C CYS A 157 -9.48 -27.85 -29.73
N LEU A 158 -8.51 -28.08 -28.84
CA LEU A 158 -7.18 -28.58 -29.22
C LEU A 158 -7.25 -29.96 -29.87
N LEU A 159 -8.10 -30.87 -29.39
CA LEU A 159 -8.28 -32.18 -30.01
C LEU A 159 -8.90 -32.07 -31.41
N LEU A 160 -9.84 -31.15 -31.63
CA LEU A 160 -10.44 -30.89 -32.95
C LEU A 160 -9.42 -30.31 -33.95
N VAL A 161 -8.49 -29.48 -33.48
CA VAL A 161 -7.37 -28.99 -34.31
C VAL A 161 -6.40 -30.13 -34.62
N ALA A 162 -5.96 -30.89 -33.60
CA ALA A 162 -5.02 -32.00 -33.78
C ALA A 162 -5.55 -33.09 -34.71
N SER A 163 -6.84 -33.40 -34.61
CA SER A 163 -7.54 -34.34 -35.50
C SER A 163 -7.88 -33.79 -36.88
N ARG A 164 -7.44 -32.57 -37.21
CA ARG A 164 -7.60 -31.89 -38.51
C ARG A 164 -9.06 -31.60 -38.90
N ILE A 165 -9.94 -31.48 -37.92
CA ILE A 165 -11.35 -31.11 -38.14
C ILE A 165 -11.47 -29.60 -38.29
N LEU A 166 -10.72 -28.85 -37.45
CA LEU A 166 -10.58 -27.40 -37.51
C LEU A 166 -9.19 -27.00 -38.04
N SER A 167 -8.80 -27.49 -39.21
CA SER A 167 -7.54 -27.13 -39.90
C SER A 167 -7.79 -26.51 -41.28
N GLY A 168 -6.71 -26.06 -41.95
CA GLY A 168 -6.76 -25.36 -43.22
C GLY A 168 -7.65 -24.12 -43.15
N ALA A 169 -8.60 -23.98 -44.08
CA ALA A 169 -9.53 -22.85 -44.10
C ALA A 169 -10.40 -22.73 -42.82
N ARG A 170 -10.56 -23.81 -42.05
CA ARG A 170 -11.33 -23.82 -40.79
C ARG A 170 -10.48 -23.45 -39.55
N ALA A 171 -9.16 -23.38 -39.69
CA ALA A 171 -8.26 -23.02 -38.58
C ALA A 171 -8.61 -21.66 -37.96
N ARG A 172 -9.11 -20.71 -38.75
CA ARG A 172 -9.59 -19.40 -38.25
C ARG A 172 -10.67 -19.52 -37.16
N TRP A 173 -11.53 -20.54 -37.28
CA TRP A 173 -12.59 -20.79 -36.28
C TRP A 173 -12.02 -21.39 -35.00
N ALA A 174 -11.02 -22.27 -35.11
CA ALA A 174 -10.28 -22.72 -33.93
C ALA A 174 -9.58 -21.55 -33.23
N ALA A 175 -8.96 -20.64 -33.98
CA ALA A 175 -8.27 -19.47 -33.42
C ALA A 175 -9.27 -18.57 -32.69
N ALA A 176 -10.42 -18.30 -33.31
CA ALA A 176 -11.50 -17.53 -32.69
C ALA A 176 -12.03 -18.21 -31.42
N LEU A 177 -12.28 -19.53 -31.45
CA LEU A 177 -12.76 -20.29 -30.28
C LEU A 177 -11.76 -20.28 -29.13
N LEU A 178 -10.48 -20.57 -29.38
CA LEU A 178 -9.44 -20.51 -28.36
C LEU A 178 -9.27 -19.09 -27.82
N GLY A 179 -9.32 -18.08 -28.69
CA GLY A 179 -9.29 -16.68 -28.30
C GLY A 179 -10.46 -16.29 -27.39
N LEU A 180 -11.68 -16.73 -27.72
CA LEU A 180 -12.88 -16.52 -26.89
C LEU A 180 -12.78 -17.24 -25.55
N LEU A 181 -12.24 -18.46 -25.50
CA LEU A 181 -12.04 -19.21 -24.25
C LEU A 181 -11.05 -18.48 -23.34
N VAL A 182 -9.91 -18.05 -23.88
CA VAL A 182 -8.90 -17.27 -23.12
C VAL A 182 -9.48 -15.92 -22.67
N ALA A 183 -10.19 -15.21 -23.54
CA ALA A 183 -10.82 -13.95 -23.19
C ALA A 183 -11.88 -14.11 -22.10
N GLY A 184 -12.70 -15.17 -22.18
CA GLY A 184 -13.70 -15.49 -21.16
C GLY A 184 -13.08 -15.84 -19.81
N ASP A 185 -12.03 -16.65 -19.80
CA ASP A 185 -11.28 -17.00 -18.58
C ASP A 185 -10.66 -15.75 -17.95
N LEU A 186 -9.94 -14.95 -18.73
CA LEU A 186 -9.32 -13.72 -18.26
C LEU A 186 -10.34 -12.68 -17.79
N LEU A 187 -11.46 -12.50 -18.49
CA LEU A 187 -12.51 -11.56 -18.09
C LEU A 187 -13.10 -11.97 -16.74
N ARG A 188 -13.34 -13.27 -16.55
CA ARG A 188 -13.90 -13.81 -15.32
C ARG A 188 -12.93 -13.69 -14.14
N ALA A 189 -11.68 -14.09 -14.35
CA ALA A 189 -10.61 -13.95 -13.36
C ALA A 189 -10.36 -12.48 -12.97
N ASN A 190 -10.55 -11.55 -13.91
CA ASN A 190 -10.36 -10.13 -13.67
C ASN A 190 -11.63 -9.37 -13.26
N HIS A 191 -12.81 -10.00 -13.27
CA HIS A 191 -14.09 -9.33 -12.97
C HIS A 191 -14.06 -8.52 -11.66
N PRO A 192 -13.50 -9.02 -10.54
CA PRO A 192 -13.42 -8.23 -9.29
C PRO A 192 -12.57 -6.95 -9.41
N TRP A 193 -11.63 -6.92 -10.37
CA TRP A 193 -10.70 -5.81 -10.61
C TRP A 193 -11.22 -4.83 -11.66
N VAL A 194 -12.21 -5.22 -12.46
CA VAL A 194 -12.92 -4.32 -13.39
C VAL A 194 -14.00 -3.56 -12.61
N THR A 195 -13.55 -2.75 -11.65
CA THR A 195 -14.41 -1.80 -10.93
C THR A 195 -14.07 -0.40 -11.39
N TYR A 196 -15.06 0.33 -11.88
CA TYR A 196 -14.93 1.74 -12.19
C TYR A 196 -15.45 2.53 -11.00
N LEU A 197 -14.54 3.22 -10.30
CA LEU A 197 -14.91 4.23 -9.33
C LEU A 197 -15.00 5.57 -10.05
N ASP A 198 -16.15 6.22 -9.96
CA ASP A 198 -16.24 7.62 -10.34
C ASP A 198 -15.44 8.44 -9.33
N PHE A 199 -14.28 8.95 -9.77
CA PHE A 199 -13.41 9.74 -8.90
C PHE A 199 -14.03 11.09 -8.52
N ALA A 200 -14.93 11.64 -9.34
CA ALA A 200 -15.64 12.87 -8.97
C ALA A 200 -16.60 12.60 -7.81
N ASP A 201 -17.31 11.47 -7.84
CA ASP A 201 -18.17 11.04 -6.73
C ASP A 201 -17.35 10.67 -5.49
N LYS A 202 -16.31 9.83 -5.65
CA LYS A 202 -15.42 9.41 -4.56
C LYS A 202 -14.79 10.60 -3.82
N TYR A 203 -14.37 11.63 -4.56
CA TYR A 203 -13.75 12.83 -4.01
C TYR A 203 -14.70 14.02 -3.97
N THR A 204 -16.02 13.77 -3.86
CA THR A 204 -16.97 14.85 -3.58
C THR A 204 -16.75 15.33 -2.13
N PRO A 205 -16.50 16.63 -1.91
CA PRO A 205 -16.28 17.14 -0.56
C PRO A 205 -17.51 16.95 0.32
N ASN A 206 -17.29 16.39 1.51
CA ASN A 206 -18.28 16.26 2.57
C ASN A 206 -17.88 17.11 3.80
N GLY A 207 -18.75 17.16 4.81
CA GLY A 207 -18.52 18.01 5.99
C GLY A 207 -17.21 17.72 6.71
N LEU A 208 -16.78 16.45 6.78
CA LEU A 208 -15.50 16.06 7.39
C LEU A 208 -14.31 16.56 6.58
N THR A 209 -14.31 16.31 5.27
CA THR A 209 -13.20 16.71 4.39
C THR A 209 -13.07 18.22 4.25
N ARG A 210 -14.19 18.96 4.27
CA ARG A 210 -14.15 20.43 4.31
C ARG A 210 -13.53 20.93 5.62
N PHE A 211 -13.99 20.41 6.75
CA PHE A 211 -13.49 20.78 8.07
C PHE A 211 -11.97 20.54 8.21
N LEU A 212 -11.49 19.35 7.82
CA LEU A 212 -10.06 19.00 7.93
C LEU A 212 -9.19 19.64 6.84
N GLY A 213 -9.80 19.96 5.68
CA GLY A 213 -9.10 20.53 4.53
C GLY A 213 -9.00 22.06 4.54
N GLU A 214 -9.66 22.75 5.48
CA GLU A 214 -9.67 24.23 5.55
C GLU A 214 -8.31 24.79 5.97
N HIS A 215 -7.70 24.23 7.02
CA HIS A 215 -6.39 24.63 7.56
C HIS A 215 -5.46 23.44 7.83
N PRO A 216 -5.15 22.61 6.82
CA PRO A 216 -4.40 21.36 6.99
C PRO A 216 -3.01 21.55 7.59
N GLU A 217 -2.43 22.73 7.44
CA GLU A 217 -1.14 23.11 7.99
C GLU A 217 -1.15 23.28 9.51
N GLN A 218 -2.31 23.44 10.15
CA GLN A 218 -2.37 23.78 11.58
C GLN A 218 -2.45 22.56 12.51
N HIS A 219 -2.76 21.38 11.97
CA HIS A 219 -3.13 20.23 12.78
C HIS A 219 -2.79 18.89 12.13
N ARG A 220 -2.53 17.88 12.95
CA ARG A 220 -2.59 16.48 12.55
C ARG A 220 -3.84 15.79 13.07
N VAL A 221 -4.27 14.80 12.31
CA VAL A 221 -5.30 13.85 12.70
C VAL A 221 -4.69 12.51 13.10
N ARG A 222 -5.40 11.78 13.96
CA ARG A 222 -5.07 10.40 14.32
C ARG A 222 -6.34 9.61 14.60
N LEU A 223 -6.34 8.31 14.35
CA LEU A 223 -7.36 7.43 14.90
C LEU A 223 -7.02 7.09 16.34
N LEU A 224 -7.99 7.17 17.26
CA LEU A 224 -7.75 6.74 18.65
C LEU A 224 -7.21 5.31 18.64
N PRO A 225 -5.95 5.06 19.10
CA PRO A 225 -5.18 3.87 18.77
C PRO A 225 -5.94 2.56 18.97
N ALA A 226 -6.23 1.83 17.89
CA ALA A 226 -6.91 0.53 17.92
C ALA A 226 -6.08 -0.60 17.29
N GLY A 227 -6.31 -1.83 17.74
CA GLY A 227 -5.55 -3.02 17.34
C GLY A 227 -4.79 -3.64 18.52
N ALA A 228 -4.03 -4.72 18.28
CA ALA A 228 -3.41 -5.56 19.31
C ALA A 228 -2.51 -4.83 20.33
N ASP A 229 -1.95 -3.69 19.94
CA ASP A 229 -1.09 -2.83 20.77
C ASP A 229 -1.74 -1.46 21.10
N GLY A 230 -2.97 -1.22 20.64
CA GLY A 230 -3.69 0.05 20.80
C GLY A 230 -4.44 0.15 22.13
N LEU A 231 -4.92 1.36 22.45
CA LEU A 231 -5.76 1.65 23.61
C LEU A 231 -6.95 0.68 23.73
N TRP A 232 -7.60 0.37 22.61
CA TRP A 232 -8.76 -0.54 22.58
C TRP A 232 -8.44 -2.01 22.88
N ALA A 233 -7.16 -2.42 22.85
CA ALA A 233 -6.75 -3.78 23.24
C ALA A 233 -6.54 -3.94 24.74
N GLN A 234 -6.69 -2.89 25.55
CA GLN A 234 -6.70 -2.96 27.01
C GLN A 234 -8.12 -3.32 27.49
N PRO A 235 -8.43 -4.61 27.71
CA PRO A 235 -9.82 -5.07 27.85
C PRO A 235 -10.49 -4.44 29.07
N GLU A 236 -9.73 -4.20 30.13
CA GLU A 236 -10.22 -3.65 31.41
C GLU A 236 -10.67 -2.19 31.29
N LEU A 237 -10.00 -1.38 30.47
CA LEU A 237 -10.35 0.04 30.30
C LEU A 237 -11.60 0.25 29.43
N PHE A 238 -11.91 -0.70 28.54
CA PHE A 238 -12.95 -0.54 27.52
C PHE A 238 -14.06 -1.60 27.57
N GLU A 239 -14.09 -2.42 28.63
CA GLU A 239 -15.16 -3.39 28.89
C GLU A 239 -16.57 -2.75 28.89
N PRO A 240 -16.79 -1.54 29.46
CA PRO A 240 -18.10 -0.90 29.40
C PRO A 240 -18.59 -0.61 27.97
N LEU A 241 -17.68 -0.22 27.07
CA LEU A 241 -18.02 0.03 25.66
C LEU A 241 -18.29 -1.29 24.91
N ARG A 242 -17.62 -2.37 25.31
CA ARG A 242 -17.87 -3.72 24.78
C ARG A 242 -19.26 -4.21 25.17
N GLN A 243 -19.63 -4.08 26.45
CA GLN A 243 -20.96 -4.45 26.96
C GLN A 243 -22.08 -3.63 26.30
N ALA A 244 -21.80 -2.37 25.94
CA ALA A 244 -22.72 -1.51 25.21
C ALA A 244 -22.83 -1.84 23.69
N GLY A 245 -22.14 -2.87 23.19
CA GLY A 245 -22.21 -3.28 21.78
C GLY A 245 -21.51 -2.34 20.79
N LEU A 246 -20.62 -1.45 21.26
CA LEU A 246 -20.01 -0.41 20.43
C LEU A 246 -18.81 -0.87 19.58
N ILE A 247 -18.33 -2.11 19.78
CA ILE A 247 -17.15 -2.66 19.08
C ILE A 247 -17.35 -2.72 17.56
N GLN A 248 -18.56 -2.99 17.09
CA GLN A 248 -18.85 -3.01 15.66
C GLN A 248 -18.58 -1.64 15.01
N TYR A 249 -18.95 -0.55 15.69
CA TYR A 249 -18.69 0.81 15.22
C TYR A 249 -17.18 1.10 15.15
N VAL A 250 -16.39 0.63 16.11
CA VAL A 250 -14.92 0.78 16.09
C VAL A 250 -14.32 0.09 14.87
N GLN A 251 -14.78 -1.11 14.50
CA GLN A 251 -14.31 -1.83 13.31
C GLN A 251 -14.65 -1.09 12.02
N ILE A 252 -15.86 -0.53 11.91
CA ILE A 252 -16.26 0.30 10.76
C ILE A 252 -15.34 1.51 10.65
N LEU A 253 -15.12 2.23 11.75
CA LEU A 253 -14.25 3.40 11.77
C LEU A 253 -12.80 3.05 11.40
N LEU A 254 -12.28 1.92 11.90
CA LEU A 254 -10.95 1.41 11.54
C LEU A 254 -10.82 1.14 10.04
N GLN A 255 -11.83 0.49 9.45
CA GLN A 255 -11.83 0.19 8.03
C GLN A 255 -11.91 1.47 7.19
N LEU A 256 -12.72 2.45 7.59
CA LEU A 256 -12.81 3.73 6.88
C LEU A 256 -11.52 4.54 7.00
N TYR A 257 -11.02 4.71 8.21
CA TYR A 257 -9.81 5.49 8.48
C TYR A 257 -8.59 4.87 7.79
N SER A 258 -8.30 3.58 8.05
CA SER A 258 -7.10 2.93 7.54
C SER A 258 -7.25 2.43 6.11
N GLY A 259 -8.44 1.99 5.72
CA GLY A 259 -8.73 1.41 4.41
C GLY A 259 -8.94 2.45 3.31
N ASP A 260 -9.52 3.62 3.64
CA ASP A 260 -9.84 4.63 2.64
C ASP A 260 -9.23 6.01 2.94
N TRP A 261 -9.51 6.61 4.10
CA TRP A 261 -9.10 8.00 4.36
C TRP A 261 -7.59 8.18 4.36
N LEU A 262 -6.84 7.35 5.09
CA LEU A 262 -5.39 7.48 5.20
C LEU A 262 -4.66 7.15 3.87
N GLN A 263 -5.27 6.32 3.02
CA GLN A 263 -4.68 5.91 1.74
C GLN A 263 -5.03 6.86 0.59
N HIS A 264 -6.23 7.45 0.64
CA HIS A 264 -6.83 8.19 -0.46
C HIS A 264 -7.30 9.58 -0.02
N GLY A 265 -8.32 9.65 0.84
CA GLY A 265 -9.00 10.90 1.18
C GLY A 265 -8.06 11.97 1.73
N PHE A 266 -7.30 11.65 2.78
CA PHE A 266 -6.38 12.59 3.42
C PHE A 266 -5.29 13.08 2.48
N ARG A 267 -4.78 12.22 1.60
CA ARG A 267 -3.78 12.65 0.59
C ARG A 267 -4.38 13.61 -0.42
N TYR A 268 -5.63 13.39 -0.84
CA TYR A 268 -6.31 14.24 -1.81
C TYR A 268 -6.65 15.61 -1.22
N TYR A 269 -7.13 15.66 0.02
CA TYR A 269 -7.51 16.90 0.72
C TYR A 269 -6.37 17.52 1.54
N ASN A 270 -5.14 17.05 1.36
CA ASN A 270 -3.95 17.50 2.11
C ASN A 270 -4.10 17.40 3.65
N VAL A 271 -4.95 16.51 4.16
CA VAL A 271 -5.11 16.30 5.61
C VAL A 271 -3.86 15.60 6.16
N GLN A 272 -3.23 16.21 7.16
CA GLN A 272 -2.04 15.66 7.78
C GLN A 272 -2.43 14.62 8.83
N SER A 273 -1.78 13.46 8.82
CA SER A 273 -2.01 12.41 9.82
C SER A 273 -0.71 12.04 10.53
N LEU A 274 -0.82 11.70 11.82
CA LEU A 274 0.28 11.06 12.55
C LEU A 274 0.42 9.58 12.17
N ASP A 275 -0.67 8.95 11.74
CA ASP A 275 -0.69 7.54 11.36
C ASP A 275 -0.17 7.36 9.93
N VAL A 276 0.41 6.19 9.67
CA VAL A 276 0.94 5.83 8.36
C VAL A 276 0.28 4.52 7.93
N VAL A 277 -0.42 4.53 6.78
CA VAL A 277 -1.19 3.39 6.22
C VAL A 277 -0.47 2.06 6.43
N GLN A 278 0.82 2.03 6.13
CA GLN A 278 1.75 0.94 6.42
C GLN A 278 3.16 1.50 6.56
N GLU A 279 3.83 1.21 7.67
CA GLU A 279 5.24 1.55 7.89
C GLU A 279 6.09 0.28 8.10
N PRO A 280 6.27 -0.55 7.06
CA PRO A 280 6.91 -1.87 7.17
C PRO A 280 8.41 -1.81 7.50
N ARG A 281 9.04 -0.65 7.31
CA ARG A 281 10.45 -0.37 7.59
C ARG A 281 10.51 0.95 8.35
N VAL A 282 9.98 0.92 9.57
CA VAL A 282 10.07 2.05 10.50
C VAL A 282 11.54 2.43 10.62
N THR A 283 11.87 3.69 10.37
CA THR A 283 13.24 4.20 10.58
C THR A 283 13.62 4.03 12.05
N ALA A 284 14.89 3.75 12.36
CA ALA A 284 15.34 3.55 13.73
C ALA A 284 14.91 4.69 14.67
N GLU A 285 15.02 5.94 14.22
CA GLU A 285 14.59 7.12 14.98
C GLU A 285 13.08 7.11 15.27
N ASN A 286 12.21 6.88 14.28
CA ASN A 286 10.77 6.75 14.50
C ASN A 286 10.43 5.63 15.51
N ALA A 287 11.14 4.50 15.44
CA ALA A 287 10.92 3.38 16.35
C ALA A 287 11.32 3.76 17.79
N LEU A 288 12.49 4.37 17.97
CA LEU A 288 12.97 4.85 19.28
C LEU A 288 12.04 5.92 19.87
N TYR A 289 11.61 6.89 19.04
CA TYR A 289 10.69 7.94 19.46
C TYR A 289 9.38 7.35 19.97
N ARG A 290 8.72 6.49 19.19
CA ARG A 290 7.46 5.86 19.60
C ARG A 290 7.61 4.96 20.82
N GLN A 291 8.72 4.23 20.91
CA GLN A 291 9.00 3.36 22.04
C GLN A 291 9.16 4.16 23.35
N ALA A 292 9.81 5.33 23.30
CA ALA A 292 10.00 6.18 24.47
C ALA A 292 8.67 6.57 25.14
N PHE A 293 7.64 6.88 24.33
CA PHE A 293 6.30 7.19 24.84
C PHE A 293 5.49 5.94 25.20
N LYS A 294 5.58 4.87 24.40
CA LYS A 294 4.86 3.60 24.67
C LYS A 294 5.20 3.05 26.06
N ASN A 295 6.45 3.21 26.51
CA ASN A 295 6.90 2.77 27.84
C ASN A 295 6.19 3.48 29.01
N ARG A 296 5.52 4.62 28.77
CA ARG A 296 4.77 5.39 29.76
C ARG A 296 3.26 5.12 29.72
N GLY A 297 2.81 4.14 28.92
CA GLY A 297 1.39 3.83 28.78
C GLY A 297 0.58 5.00 28.20
N ILE A 298 -0.62 5.24 28.74
CA ILE A 298 -1.56 6.24 28.22
C ILE A 298 -1.03 7.67 28.33
N GLU A 299 -0.35 8.02 29.43
CA GLU A 299 0.22 9.37 29.60
C GLU A 299 1.27 9.67 28.52
N GLY A 300 2.04 8.64 28.13
CA GLY A 300 2.98 8.72 27.02
C GLY A 300 2.29 8.99 25.68
N GLU A 301 1.13 8.39 25.42
CA GLU A 301 0.36 8.65 24.20
C GLU A 301 -0.14 10.11 24.14
N PHE A 302 -0.73 10.63 25.22
CA PHE A 302 -1.12 12.05 25.28
C PHE A 302 0.07 12.98 25.07
N ARG A 303 1.21 12.64 25.68
CA ARG A 303 2.45 13.38 25.50
C ARG A 303 2.93 13.34 24.06
N MET A 304 2.84 12.18 23.39
CA MET A 304 3.16 12.07 21.97
C MET A 304 2.21 12.93 21.13
N TRP A 305 0.92 12.94 21.41
CA TRP A 305 -0.07 13.75 20.67
C TRP A 305 0.19 15.24 20.85
N GLU A 306 0.54 15.66 22.07
CA GLU A 306 0.97 17.02 22.42
C GLU A 306 2.17 17.43 21.55
N LEU A 307 3.26 16.65 21.60
CA LEU A 307 4.51 16.96 20.90
C LEU A 307 4.42 16.86 19.37
N THR A 308 3.45 16.12 18.83
CA THR A 308 3.32 15.90 17.39
C THR A 308 2.25 16.77 16.74
N ASN A 309 1.68 17.73 17.47
CA ASN A 309 0.57 18.57 17.00
C ASN A 309 -0.66 17.73 16.56
N THR A 310 -0.91 16.61 17.23
CA THR A 310 -2.09 15.78 16.96
C THR A 310 -3.31 16.40 17.64
N ARG A 311 -4.01 17.28 16.92
CA ARG A 311 -5.16 18.05 17.44
C ARG A 311 -6.47 17.28 17.33
N TYR A 312 -6.65 16.51 16.27
CA TYR A 312 -7.92 15.85 15.99
C TYR A 312 -7.81 14.33 16.07
N LEU A 313 -8.69 13.73 16.85
CA LEU A 313 -8.76 12.29 17.07
C LEU A 313 -10.08 11.77 16.50
N PHE A 314 -10.03 10.66 15.77
CA PHE A 314 -11.22 9.95 15.34
C PHE A 314 -11.61 8.90 16.38
N ALA A 315 -12.84 8.96 16.88
CA ALA A 315 -13.39 7.96 17.80
C ALA A 315 -14.92 7.92 17.73
N LEU A 316 -15.52 7.19 18.67
CA LEU A 316 -16.96 7.22 18.89
C LEU A 316 -17.40 8.58 19.47
N GLY A 317 -18.58 9.04 19.06
CA GLY A 317 -19.14 10.34 19.47
C GLY A 317 -19.99 10.28 20.75
N GLY A 318 -20.58 11.42 21.11
CA GLY A 318 -21.51 11.53 22.24
C GLY A 318 -20.86 11.35 23.60
N ASP A 319 -21.57 10.70 24.52
CA ASP A 319 -21.14 10.49 25.92
C ASP A 319 -19.85 9.68 26.05
N VAL A 320 -19.42 9.00 24.99
CA VAL A 320 -18.14 8.29 24.97
C VAL A 320 -16.97 9.24 25.22
N VAL A 321 -17.04 10.50 24.78
CA VAL A 321 -15.96 11.48 25.06
C VAL A 321 -15.88 11.84 26.54
N THR A 322 -17.01 11.91 27.23
CA THR A 322 -17.05 12.09 28.69
C THR A 322 -16.36 10.92 29.39
N ILE A 323 -16.65 9.70 28.95
CA ILE A 323 -16.00 8.48 29.46
C ILE A 323 -14.50 8.53 29.17
N LEU A 324 -14.08 8.91 27.96
CA LEU A 324 -12.67 9.03 27.60
C LEU A 324 -11.94 10.06 28.45
N ASN A 325 -12.55 11.22 28.76
CA ASN A 325 -11.95 12.18 29.68
C ASN A 325 -11.81 11.61 31.09
N GLN A 326 -12.84 10.93 31.62
CA GLN A 326 -12.79 10.34 32.95
C GLN A 326 -11.75 9.22 33.06
N LEU A 327 -11.58 8.42 32.01
CA LEU A 327 -10.66 7.29 32.00
C LEU A 327 -9.22 7.71 31.67
N LEU A 328 -9.04 8.66 30.75
CA LEU A 328 -7.74 8.92 30.12
C LEU A 328 -7.12 10.28 30.48
N ASP A 329 -7.93 11.29 30.82
CA ASP A 329 -7.45 12.64 31.16
C ASP A 329 -8.27 13.29 32.29
N PRO A 330 -8.47 12.60 33.44
CA PRO A 330 -9.44 13.02 34.46
C PRO A 330 -9.14 14.39 35.07
N ALA A 331 -7.87 14.76 35.14
CA ALA A 331 -7.43 16.02 35.74
C ALA A 331 -7.63 17.23 34.81
N ARG A 332 -7.45 17.07 33.49
CA ARG A 332 -7.42 18.20 32.54
C ARG A 332 -8.60 18.23 31.58
N GLN A 333 -9.27 17.09 31.35
CA GLN A 333 -10.44 16.93 30.48
C GLN A 333 -10.29 17.58 29.10
N ARG A 334 -9.15 17.36 28.43
CA ARG A 334 -8.77 18.06 27.19
C ARG A 334 -9.42 17.52 25.91
N LEU A 335 -10.29 16.52 26.01
CA LEU A 335 -10.97 15.93 24.86
C LEU A 335 -12.37 16.52 24.69
N HIS A 336 -12.65 17.11 23.54
CA HIS A 336 -13.96 17.72 23.26
C HIS A 336 -14.51 17.25 21.92
N VAL A 337 -15.80 16.93 21.86
CA VAL A 337 -16.47 16.64 20.59
C VAL A 337 -16.43 17.89 19.72
N ARG A 338 -15.82 17.78 18.54
CA ARG A 338 -15.71 18.90 17.58
C ARG A 338 -16.64 18.75 16.39
N LEU A 339 -16.71 17.54 15.82
CA LEU A 339 -17.52 17.28 14.63
C LEU A 339 -18.14 15.88 14.70
N PRO A 340 -19.39 15.74 15.17
CA PRO A 340 -20.14 14.48 15.09
C PRO A 340 -20.49 14.14 13.64
N PHE A 341 -20.49 12.85 13.33
CA PHE A 341 -20.87 12.37 12.01
C PHE A 341 -21.44 10.94 11.98
N THR A 342 -22.19 10.65 10.93
CA THR A 342 -22.60 9.31 10.51
C THR A 342 -21.92 8.93 9.20
N VAL A 343 -21.89 7.62 8.96
CA VAL A 343 -21.41 7.02 7.71
C VAL A 343 -22.63 6.69 6.87
N GLU A 344 -22.59 7.03 5.58
CA GLU A 344 -23.68 6.76 4.64
C GLU A 344 -23.13 6.17 3.34
N GLN A 345 -23.94 5.35 2.68
CA GLN A 345 -23.67 4.86 1.33
C GLN A 345 -24.88 5.25 0.46
N THR A 346 -24.70 6.23 -0.41
CA THR A 346 -25.78 6.85 -1.18
C THR A 346 -26.30 5.95 -2.31
N THR A 347 -25.45 5.06 -2.83
CA THR A 347 -25.78 4.07 -3.87
C THR A 347 -25.27 2.69 -3.46
N ALA A 348 -26.04 1.64 -3.79
CA ALA A 348 -25.64 0.27 -3.47
C ALA A 348 -24.29 -0.08 -4.15
N GLY A 349 -23.25 -0.35 -3.35
CA GLY A 349 -21.89 -0.58 -3.86
C GLY A 349 -21.10 0.69 -4.20
N GLY A 350 -21.65 1.88 -3.97
CA GLY A 350 -20.96 3.16 -4.13
C GLY A 350 -19.96 3.48 -3.02
N PRO A 351 -19.23 4.61 -3.10
CA PRO A 351 -18.30 5.00 -2.07
C PRO A 351 -19.01 5.24 -0.74
N ILE A 352 -18.37 4.84 0.34
CA ILE A 352 -18.83 5.17 1.68
C ILE A 352 -18.45 6.63 1.96
N THR A 353 -19.43 7.47 2.31
CA THR A 353 -19.23 8.89 2.60
C THR A 353 -19.63 9.24 4.03
N VAL A 354 -19.33 10.47 4.43
CA VAL A 354 -19.57 11.00 5.77
C VAL A 354 -20.61 12.11 5.71
N LYS A 355 -21.61 12.03 6.60
CA LYS A 355 -22.56 13.10 6.84
C LYS A 355 -22.37 13.65 8.25
N THR A 356 -21.97 14.91 8.32
CA THR A 356 -21.87 15.63 9.60
C THR A 356 -23.27 15.95 10.14
N ASN A 357 -23.45 15.85 11.44
CA ASN A 357 -24.75 16.00 12.10
C ASN A 357 -24.58 16.56 13.51
N ALA A 358 -25.70 16.89 14.16
CA ALA A 358 -25.70 17.36 15.55
C ALA A 358 -25.38 16.24 16.54
N VAL A 359 -25.77 15.00 16.20
CA VAL A 359 -25.52 13.79 17.01
C VAL A 359 -25.21 12.64 16.05
N GLY A 360 -24.08 11.97 16.28
CA GLY A 360 -23.61 10.86 15.45
C GLY A 360 -22.81 9.85 16.28
N PRO A 361 -22.80 8.56 15.87
CA PRO A 361 -22.07 7.51 16.58
C PRO A 361 -20.55 7.69 16.47
N PHE A 362 -20.08 8.52 15.54
CA PHE A 362 -18.68 8.87 15.37
C PHE A 362 -18.48 10.37 15.59
N ALA A 363 -17.27 10.74 15.97
CA ALA A 363 -16.88 12.14 16.05
C ALA A 363 -15.40 12.35 15.72
N VAL A 364 -15.11 13.54 15.20
CA VAL A 364 -13.80 14.17 15.37
C VAL A 364 -13.78 14.80 16.76
N ILE A 365 -12.84 14.36 17.58
CA ILE A 365 -12.57 14.86 18.91
C ILE A 365 -11.38 15.81 18.83
N GLU A 366 -11.52 16.99 19.40
CA GLU A 366 -10.42 17.92 19.60
C GLU A 366 -9.67 17.61 20.89
N PHE A 367 -8.36 17.44 20.78
CA PHE A 367 -7.43 17.40 21.90
C PHE A 367 -6.80 18.78 22.10
N THR A 368 -7.22 19.49 23.16
CA THR A 368 -6.81 20.89 23.39
C THR A 368 -5.36 21.04 23.85
N GLY A 369 -4.72 19.94 24.27
CA GLY A 369 -3.30 19.91 24.66
C GLY A 369 -2.31 19.78 23.50
N ALA A 370 -2.73 19.73 22.25
CA ALA A 370 -1.80 19.69 21.13
C ALA A 370 -0.95 20.97 21.03
N LEU A 371 0.37 20.84 20.88
CA LEU A 371 1.23 21.98 20.52
C LEU A 371 0.80 22.57 19.18
N PRO A 372 1.05 23.88 18.93
CA PRO A 372 0.90 24.44 17.60
C PRO A 372 1.80 23.73 16.58
N ARG A 373 1.43 23.80 15.29
CA ARG A 373 2.23 23.21 14.22
C ARG A 373 3.61 23.85 14.10
N ALA A 374 3.64 25.17 14.21
CA ALA A 374 4.87 25.96 14.24
C ALA A 374 4.82 26.94 15.41
N ALA A 375 5.93 27.14 16.10
CA ALA A 375 6.04 28.08 17.19
C ALA A 375 7.48 28.56 17.40
N LEU A 376 7.62 29.73 18.01
CA LEU A 376 8.89 30.28 18.44
C LEU A 376 9.15 29.89 19.89
N TYR A 377 10.41 29.59 20.19
CA TYR A 377 10.88 29.24 21.52
C TYR A 377 12.08 30.11 21.87
N SER A 378 11.88 31.02 22.82
CA SER A 378 12.94 31.85 23.38
C SER A 378 13.84 31.11 24.38
N GLN A 379 13.42 29.91 24.79
CA GLN A 379 14.18 29.00 25.64
C GLN A 379 14.43 27.72 24.85
N TRP A 380 15.68 27.29 24.80
CA TRP A 380 16.05 26.00 24.23
C TRP A 380 17.14 25.34 25.04
N GLN A 381 17.21 24.01 24.93
CA GLN A 381 18.23 23.19 25.58
C GLN A 381 19.02 22.45 24.51
N VAL A 382 20.33 22.63 24.51
CA VAL A 382 21.22 21.88 23.62
C VAL A 382 21.48 20.52 24.24
N GLN A 383 21.10 19.45 23.55
CA GLN A 383 21.29 18.07 23.99
C GLN A 383 21.73 17.19 22.83
N THR A 384 23.01 16.78 22.85
CA THR A 384 23.58 15.92 21.80
C THR A 384 23.33 14.44 22.04
N ASN A 385 22.83 14.04 23.22
CA ASN A 385 22.50 12.66 23.53
C ASN A 385 21.01 12.37 23.27
N ASP A 386 20.77 11.53 22.27
CA ASP A 386 19.43 11.11 21.85
C ASP A 386 18.65 10.36 22.94
N ALA A 387 19.29 9.50 23.73
CA ALA A 387 18.62 8.75 24.79
C ALA A 387 18.14 9.68 25.92
N VAL A 388 18.96 10.67 26.29
CA VAL A 388 18.59 11.70 27.28
C VAL A 388 17.46 12.57 26.75
N THR A 389 17.52 12.97 25.47
CA THR A 389 16.46 13.74 24.82
C THR A 389 15.13 12.99 24.88
N LEU A 390 15.10 11.71 24.49
CA LEU A 390 13.89 10.89 24.50
C LEU A 390 13.32 10.72 25.91
N GLN A 391 14.18 10.49 26.92
CA GLN A 391 13.76 10.41 28.31
C GLN A 391 13.10 11.71 28.79
N GLN A 392 13.68 12.85 28.44
CA GLN A 392 13.19 14.16 28.83
C GLN A 392 11.88 14.55 28.12
N LEU A 393 11.75 14.25 26.83
CA LEU A 393 10.49 14.49 26.09
C LEU A 393 9.33 13.69 26.68
N ALA A 394 9.59 12.48 27.18
CA ALA A 394 8.61 11.63 27.84
C ALA A 394 8.38 11.99 29.32
N ASP A 395 9.16 12.90 29.91
CA ASP A 395 9.02 13.32 31.30
C ASP A 395 7.87 14.35 31.44
N PRO A 396 6.85 14.10 32.28
CA PRO A 396 5.75 15.05 32.49
C PRO A 396 6.18 16.36 33.15
N LEU A 397 7.34 16.43 33.81
CA LEU A 397 7.86 17.64 34.44
C LEU A 397 8.49 18.63 33.45
N TRP A 398 8.82 18.17 32.24
CA TRP A 398 9.33 19.05 31.20
C TRP A 398 8.16 19.78 30.51
N GLU A 399 8.28 21.08 30.26
CA GLU A 399 7.18 21.89 29.71
C GLU A 399 7.40 22.19 28.21
N PRO A 400 6.74 21.46 27.28
CA PRO A 400 6.98 21.55 25.85
C PRO A 400 6.42 22.82 25.21
N HIS A 401 5.57 23.55 25.94
CA HIS A 401 5.07 24.87 25.54
C HIS A 401 6.07 25.99 25.83
N ARG A 402 7.10 25.74 26.65
CA ARG A 402 8.05 26.76 27.09
C ARG A 402 9.44 26.59 26.51
N SER A 403 9.86 25.35 26.26
CA SER A 403 11.22 25.03 25.83
C SER A 403 11.22 24.03 24.68
N VAL A 404 12.27 24.09 23.86
CA VAL A 404 12.57 23.12 22.80
C VAL A 404 13.95 22.51 23.04
N ILE A 405 14.10 21.21 22.78
CA ILE A 405 15.42 20.55 22.82
C ILE A 405 15.99 20.54 21.40
N VAL A 406 17.25 20.95 21.23
CA VAL A 406 17.95 21.00 19.95
C VAL A 406 19.21 20.12 19.99
N ALA A 407 19.45 19.35 18.94
CA ALA A 407 20.63 18.49 18.85
C ALA A 407 21.90 19.29 18.51
N GLU A 408 21.75 20.32 17.67
CA GLU A 408 22.82 21.24 17.27
C GLU A 408 22.75 22.54 18.08
N ALA A 409 23.90 23.09 18.47
CA ALA A 409 23.97 24.35 19.20
C ALA A 409 23.67 25.54 18.25
N PRO A 410 22.67 26.40 18.54
CA PRO A 410 22.46 27.63 17.80
C PRO A 410 23.65 28.62 17.97
N PRO A 411 23.77 29.65 17.11
CA PRO A 411 24.86 30.63 17.17
C PRO A 411 24.92 31.42 18.50
N VAL A 412 23.79 31.53 19.20
CA VAL A 412 23.64 32.26 20.45
C VAL A 412 23.29 31.28 21.57
N ALA A 413 23.78 31.57 22.79
CA ALA A 413 23.38 30.83 23.98
C ALA A 413 21.88 31.05 24.30
N PRO A 414 21.18 30.05 24.87
CA PRO A 414 19.79 30.24 25.26
C PRO A 414 19.65 31.39 26.26
N ALA A 415 18.58 32.17 26.11
CA ALA A 415 18.30 33.25 27.06
C ALA A 415 18.14 32.68 28.49
N PRO A 416 18.57 33.39 29.53
CA PRO A 416 18.35 32.94 30.91
C PRO A 416 16.84 32.79 31.19
N PRO A 417 16.45 31.83 32.06
CA PRO A 417 15.05 31.63 32.40
C PRO A 417 14.48 32.93 33.02
N PRO A 418 13.24 33.33 32.64
CA PRO A 418 12.69 34.60 33.10
C PRO A 418 12.58 34.64 34.63
N SER A 419 13.05 35.73 35.22
CA SER A 419 13.08 35.95 36.68
C SER A 419 11.70 36.25 37.28
N THR A 420 10.68 36.43 36.44
CA THR A 420 9.28 36.70 36.82
C THR A 420 8.32 35.77 36.07
N SER A 421 7.22 35.41 36.73
CA SER A 421 6.18 34.49 36.23
C SER A 421 5.42 34.98 34.97
N ALA A 422 5.73 36.16 34.44
CA ALA A 422 5.08 36.67 33.23
C ALA A 422 5.77 36.07 32.00
N ALA A 423 5.12 35.10 31.36
CA ALA A 423 5.57 34.54 30.09
C ALA A 423 5.50 35.63 29.00
N VAL A 424 6.65 36.21 28.64
CA VAL A 424 6.73 37.06 27.44
C VAL A 424 6.55 36.14 26.23
N SER A 425 5.56 36.45 25.38
CA SER A 425 5.35 35.69 24.15
C SER A 425 6.61 35.77 23.28
N PRO A 426 7.19 34.64 22.84
CA PRO A 426 8.40 34.64 22.03
C PRO A 426 8.17 35.23 20.62
N GLY A 427 6.91 35.38 20.22
CA GLY A 427 6.54 35.92 18.93
C GLY A 427 5.30 35.27 18.31
N SER A 428 5.10 35.50 17.02
CA SER A 428 4.05 34.86 16.21
C SER A 428 4.67 34.11 15.03
N VAL A 429 3.97 33.08 14.53
CA VAL A 429 4.32 32.36 13.31
C VAL A 429 3.05 32.13 12.49
N GLU A 430 3.10 32.46 11.21
CA GLU A 430 2.02 32.27 10.25
C GLU A 430 2.50 31.44 9.06
N PHE A 431 1.64 30.54 8.58
CA PHE A 431 1.90 29.79 7.35
C PHE A 431 1.53 30.65 6.15
N VAL A 432 2.51 30.96 5.29
CA VAL A 432 2.27 31.59 3.99
C VAL A 432 1.88 30.54 2.95
N SER A 433 2.57 29.39 2.98
CA SER A 433 2.22 28.24 2.14
C SER A 433 2.71 26.94 2.76
N TYR A 434 1.95 25.86 2.55
CA TYR A 434 2.27 24.53 3.06
C TYR A 434 2.08 23.49 1.96
N ALA A 435 3.18 23.01 1.39
CA ALA A 435 3.21 21.97 0.37
C ALA A 435 4.21 20.86 0.75
N PRO A 436 4.05 19.62 0.24
CA PRO A 436 4.86 18.47 0.66
C PRO A 436 6.38 18.64 0.55
N LYS A 437 6.88 19.51 -0.33
CA LYS A 437 8.31 19.76 -0.56
C LYS A 437 8.75 21.20 -0.26
N ARG A 438 7.81 22.07 0.12
CA ARG A 438 8.07 23.50 0.34
C ARG A 438 7.09 24.05 1.37
N VAL A 439 7.63 24.58 2.47
CA VAL A 439 6.84 25.25 3.50
C VAL A 439 7.42 26.64 3.69
N VAL A 440 6.57 27.66 3.60
CA VAL A 440 6.96 29.07 3.79
C VAL A 440 6.21 29.61 4.99
N LEU A 441 6.95 30.18 5.93
CA LEU A 441 6.45 30.74 7.18
C LEU A 441 6.86 32.20 7.27
N LYS A 442 6.00 33.02 7.87
CA LYS A 442 6.39 34.33 8.39
C LYS A 442 6.47 34.23 9.90
N ALA A 443 7.55 34.73 10.48
CA ALA A 443 7.77 34.72 11.91
C ALA A 443 8.07 36.14 12.40
N GLU A 444 7.47 36.53 13.51
CA GLU A 444 7.80 37.78 14.21
C GLU A 444 8.41 37.41 15.56
N ALA A 445 9.74 37.32 15.62
CA ALA A 445 10.46 36.96 16.83
C ALA A 445 10.73 38.20 17.69
N VAL A 446 10.21 38.21 18.92
CA VAL A 446 10.41 39.33 19.87
C VAL A 446 11.85 39.35 20.39
N GLN A 447 12.48 38.18 20.45
CA GLN A 447 13.86 37.97 20.90
C GLN A 447 14.47 36.78 20.15
N PRO A 448 15.80 36.57 20.20
CA PRO A 448 16.43 35.39 19.61
C PRO A 448 15.72 34.11 20.02
N SER A 449 15.27 33.33 19.05
CA SER A 449 14.35 32.22 19.25
C SER A 449 14.64 31.08 18.28
N VAL A 450 14.28 29.86 18.68
CA VAL A 450 14.20 28.72 17.77
C VAL A 450 12.78 28.63 17.23
N LEU A 451 12.62 28.71 15.91
CA LEU A 451 11.38 28.32 15.25
C LEU A 451 11.36 26.79 15.15
N LEU A 452 10.41 26.18 15.86
CA LEU A 452 10.08 24.76 15.73
C LEU A 452 8.96 24.62 14.71
N LEU A 453 9.14 23.71 13.75
CA LEU A 453 8.06 23.18 12.92
C LEU A 453 7.89 21.70 13.29
N ASN A 454 6.70 21.31 13.74
CA ASN A 454 6.36 19.94 14.16
C ASN A 454 6.27 18.94 12.99
N ASP A 455 7.14 19.08 12.00
CA ASP A 455 7.40 18.15 10.92
C ASP A 455 8.69 17.40 11.12
N LYS A 456 8.73 16.18 10.58
CA LYS A 456 9.90 15.33 10.66
C LYS A 456 11.12 16.01 10.01
N HIS A 457 12.23 16.00 10.73
CA HIS A 457 13.57 16.33 10.25
C HIS A 457 14.07 15.25 9.28
N ASP A 458 14.75 15.69 8.23
CA ASP A 458 15.49 14.85 7.32
C ASP A 458 16.67 15.67 6.77
N PRO A 459 17.88 15.11 6.63
CA PRO A 459 19.05 15.84 6.12
C PRO A 459 18.86 16.45 4.72
N ASP A 460 17.92 15.93 3.93
CA ASP A 460 17.60 16.47 2.60
C ASP A 460 16.69 17.72 2.64
N TRP A 461 16.25 18.15 3.83
CA TRP A 461 15.65 19.48 3.99
C TRP A 461 16.72 20.57 4.01
N GLN A 462 16.43 21.68 3.33
CA GLN A 462 17.19 22.91 3.38
C GLN A 462 16.30 24.00 3.97
N VAL A 463 16.87 24.88 4.79
CA VAL A 463 16.16 26.04 5.34
C VAL A 463 16.83 27.34 4.91
N MET A 464 16.01 28.31 4.54
CA MET A 464 16.43 29.67 4.23
C MET A 464 15.71 30.64 5.15
N VAL A 465 16.43 31.64 5.64
CA VAL A 465 15.90 32.77 6.41
C VAL A 465 16.17 34.03 5.61
N ASP A 466 15.12 34.75 5.23
CA ASP A 466 15.18 35.97 4.41
C ASP A 466 15.97 35.76 3.11
N GLY A 467 15.74 34.61 2.46
CA GLY A 467 16.38 34.21 1.21
C GLY A 467 17.84 33.73 1.34
N ARG A 468 18.39 33.64 2.55
CA ARG A 468 19.76 33.17 2.81
C ARG A 468 19.76 31.79 3.46
N PRO A 469 20.66 30.87 3.08
CA PRO A 469 20.77 29.57 3.72
C PRO A 469 21.04 29.69 5.22
N ALA A 470 20.33 28.91 6.03
CA ALA A 470 20.52 28.83 7.48
C ALA A 470 20.71 27.36 7.92
N PRO A 471 21.33 27.11 9.09
CA PRO A 471 21.45 25.76 9.63
C PRO A 471 20.08 25.16 9.95
N LEU A 472 19.79 23.98 9.39
CA LEU A 472 18.65 23.17 9.78
C LEU A 472 18.93 22.55 11.16
N LEU A 473 18.01 22.74 12.10
CA LEU A 473 18.11 22.16 13.44
C LEU A 473 17.22 20.92 13.56
N ARG A 474 17.72 19.89 14.22
CA ARG A 474 16.93 18.76 14.68
C ARG A 474 16.42 19.07 16.09
N CYS A 475 15.13 19.32 16.19
CA CYS A 475 14.43 19.70 17.40
C CYS A 475 13.63 18.52 17.97
N ASN A 476 13.47 18.43 19.29
CA ASN A 476 12.65 17.42 19.97
C ASN A 476 12.83 16.01 19.38
N PHE A 477 14.10 15.65 19.12
CA PHE A 477 14.57 14.40 18.52
C PHE A 477 14.15 14.14 17.06
N LEU A 478 12.87 14.28 16.69
CA LEU A 478 12.36 13.99 15.34
C LEU A 478 12.01 15.24 14.51
N MET A 479 11.86 16.41 15.13
CA MET A 479 11.23 17.57 14.51
C MET A 479 12.29 18.48 13.88
N ARG A 480 11.90 19.38 12.99
CA ARG A 480 12.82 20.34 12.37
C ARG A 480 12.60 21.77 12.87
N GLY A 481 13.66 22.56 12.85
CA GLY A 481 13.59 23.96 13.19
C GLY A 481 14.74 24.78 12.62
N VAL A 482 14.74 26.06 12.96
CA VAL A 482 15.80 27.00 12.60
C VAL A 482 15.92 28.08 13.67
N PHE A 483 17.12 28.58 13.89
CA PHE A 483 17.36 29.73 14.76
C PHE A 483 17.03 31.03 14.02
N LEU A 484 16.37 31.96 14.72
CA LEU A 484 16.05 33.29 14.25
C LEU A 484 16.55 34.34 15.25
N ASP A 485 17.09 35.44 14.73
CA ASP A 485 17.34 36.64 15.51
C ASP A 485 16.01 37.33 15.87
N ALA A 486 16.06 38.39 16.67
CA ALA A 486 14.88 39.22 16.93
C ALA A 486 14.50 40.01 15.67
N GLY A 487 13.23 39.97 15.29
CA GLY A 487 12.71 40.67 14.12
C GLY A 487 11.65 39.88 13.34
N ALA A 488 11.23 40.46 12.21
CA ALA A 488 10.37 39.79 11.25
C ALA A 488 11.22 39.01 10.25
N HIS A 489 10.88 37.75 10.03
CA HIS A 489 11.60 36.83 9.16
C HIS A 489 10.65 36.06 8.24
N GLU A 490 11.09 35.85 7.00
CA GLU A 490 10.51 34.83 6.12
C GLU A 490 11.38 33.56 6.18
N VAL A 491 10.78 32.43 6.54
CA VAL A 491 11.46 31.15 6.67
C VAL A 491 10.92 30.18 5.62
N GLU A 492 11.81 29.68 4.77
CA GLU A 492 11.47 28.69 3.74
C GLU A 492 12.19 27.37 4.02
N PHE A 493 11.41 26.30 4.24
CA PHE A 493 11.89 24.92 4.22
C PHE A 493 11.66 24.31 2.84
N GLN A 494 12.69 23.72 2.24
CA GLN A 494 12.59 23.05 0.95
C GLN A 494 13.24 21.66 0.97
N TYR A 495 12.51 20.64 0.50
CA TYR A 495 13.01 19.26 0.46
C TYR A 495 13.69 18.96 -0.88
N ARG A 496 14.98 18.64 -0.86
CA ARG A 496 15.81 18.38 -2.03
C ARG A 496 16.56 17.04 -1.89
N PRO A 497 15.90 15.91 -2.16
CA PRO A 497 16.53 14.60 -2.03
C PRO A 497 17.61 14.39 -3.08
N SER A 498 18.62 13.59 -2.72
CA SER A 498 19.71 13.24 -3.64
C SER A 498 19.20 12.58 -4.93
N THR A 499 19.72 13.02 -6.08
CA THR A 499 19.43 12.42 -7.40
C THR A 499 20.30 11.20 -7.71
N GLY A 500 21.24 10.83 -6.81
CA GLY A 500 22.18 9.72 -7.01
C GLY A 500 21.52 8.39 -7.40
N PRO A 501 20.49 7.90 -6.68
CA PRO A 501 19.82 6.64 -7.03
C PRO A 501 19.15 6.65 -8.41
N LEU A 502 18.61 7.80 -8.84
CA LEU A 502 18.03 7.97 -10.16
C LEU A 502 19.11 7.86 -11.24
N LEU A 503 20.26 8.52 -11.06
CA LEU A 503 21.38 8.45 -11.99
C LEU A 503 21.92 7.02 -12.13
N VAL A 504 22.07 6.30 -11.02
CA VAL A 504 22.46 4.88 -11.02
C VAL A 504 21.47 4.03 -11.82
N SER A 505 20.16 4.26 -11.63
CA SER A 505 19.12 3.53 -12.36
C SER A 505 19.14 3.81 -13.86
N LEU A 506 19.35 5.08 -14.25
CA LEU A 506 19.46 5.48 -15.66
C LEU A 506 20.71 4.90 -16.32
N LEU A 507 21.85 4.87 -15.63
CA LEU A 507 23.08 4.25 -16.11
C LEU A 507 22.91 2.74 -16.31
N ALA A 508 22.27 2.05 -15.36
CA ALA A 508 21.98 0.63 -15.50
C ALA A 508 21.06 0.34 -16.69
N LEU A 509 20.04 1.16 -16.91
CA LEU A 509 19.15 1.04 -18.07
C LEU A 509 19.89 1.28 -19.39
N ALA A 510 20.72 2.33 -19.46
CA ALA A 510 21.52 2.62 -20.65
C ALA A 510 22.47 1.46 -20.99
N LEU A 511 23.12 0.88 -19.98
CA LEU A 511 23.98 -0.29 -20.16
C LEU A 511 23.19 -1.51 -20.65
N ALA A 512 22.01 -1.77 -20.09
CA ALA A 512 21.15 -2.87 -20.52
C ALA A 512 20.69 -2.71 -21.99
N LEU A 513 20.33 -1.50 -22.40
CA LEU A 513 19.96 -1.20 -23.78
C LEU A 513 21.15 -1.33 -24.73
N ALA A 514 22.34 -0.89 -24.32
CA ALA A 514 23.56 -1.06 -25.11
C ALA A 514 23.89 -2.55 -25.33
N LEU A 515 23.80 -3.37 -24.27
CA LEU A 515 23.99 -4.82 -24.35
C LEU A 515 22.96 -5.48 -25.27
N ALA A 516 21.68 -5.11 -25.16
CA ALA A 516 20.63 -5.60 -26.04
C ALA A 516 20.88 -5.20 -27.51
N GLY A 517 21.30 -3.95 -27.76
CA GLY A 517 21.65 -3.45 -29.08
C GLY A 517 22.82 -4.22 -29.70
N MET A 518 23.85 -4.55 -28.92
CA MET A 518 24.97 -5.38 -29.38
C MET A 518 24.52 -6.80 -29.76
N VAL A 519 23.64 -7.43 -28.96
CA VAL A 519 23.08 -8.75 -29.28
C VAL A 519 22.27 -8.71 -30.57
N VAL A 520 21.44 -7.68 -30.77
CA VAL A 520 20.66 -7.50 -32.00
C VAL A 520 21.56 -7.26 -33.21
N ALA A 521 22.59 -6.42 -33.08
CA ALA A 521 23.54 -6.15 -34.14
C ALA A 521 24.29 -7.41 -34.56
N GLU A 522 24.74 -8.22 -33.60
CA GLU A 522 25.39 -9.50 -33.86
C GLU A 522 24.44 -10.52 -34.51
N ALA A 523 23.20 -10.61 -34.03
CA ALA A 523 22.19 -11.48 -34.63
C ALA A 523 21.87 -11.08 -36.09
N ARG A 524 21.86 -9.78 -36.39
CA ARG A 524 21.70 -9.26 -37.76
C ARG A 524 22.92 -9.59 -38.63
N ARG A 525 24.14 -9.42 -38.11
CA ARG A 525 25.39 -9.80 -38.81
C ARG A 525 25.39 -11.28 -39.18
N ARG A 526 25.05 -12.16 -38.24
CA ARG A 526 24.96 -13.62 -38.47
C ARG A 526 23.91 -14.02 -39.50
N ARG A 527 22.79 -13.29 -39.59
CA ARG A 527 21.77 -13.51 -40.64
C ARG A 527 22.25 -13.06 -42.02
N GLY A 528 23.04 -11.99 -42.10
CA GLY A 528 23.63 -11.50 -43.36
C GLY A 528 24.82 -12.34 -43.85
N SER A 529 25.47 -13.10 -42.97
CA SER A 529 26.63 -13.93 -43.28
C SER A 529 26.30 -15.41 -43.56
N LEU A 530 25.03 -15.79 -43.63
CA LEU A 530 24.64 -17.10 -44.16
C LEU A 530 24.79 -17.05 -45.69
N PRO A 531 25.68 -17.86 -46.31
CA PRO A 531 25.81 -17.89 -47.76
C PRO A 531 24.46 -18.26 -48.36
N GLY A 532 23.98 -17.44 -49.29
CA GLY A 532 22.86 -17.82 -50.15
C GLY A 532 23.19 -19.18 -50.77
N ALA A 533 22.29 -20.14 -50.62
CA ALA A 533 22.32 -21.35 -51.40
C ALA A 533 22.38 -20.93 -52.88
N SER A 534 23.57 -21.06 -53.47
CA SER A 534 23.77 -20.84 -54.89
C SER A 534 22.94 -21.87 -55.63
N SER A 535 21.85 -21.40 -56.21
CA SER A 535 21.30 -21.98 -57.42
C SER A 535 22.41 -22.03 -58.48
N ALA A 536 22.93 -23.22 -58.76
CA ALA A 536 23.60 -23.51 -60.02
C ALA A 536 23.23 -24.94 -60.40
N GLY A 537 22.13 -25.05 -61.15
CA GLY A 537 21.92 -26.20 -62.00
C GLY A 537 22.89 -26.10 -63.19
N SER A 538 23.42 -27.26 -63.56
CA SER A 538 23.77 -27.66 -64.92
C SER A 538 23.58 -29.17 -64.98
#